data_AF-A0A917Y2S8-F1
#
_entry.id   AF-A0A917Y2S8-F1
#
_cell.length_a   1.000
_cell.length_b   1.000
_cell.length_c   1.000
_cell.angle_alpha   90.00
_cell.angle_beta   90.00
_cell.angle_gamma   90.00
#
_symmetry.space_group_name_H-M   'P 1'
#
loop_
_entity.id
_entity.type
_entity.pdbx_description
1 polymer ?
#
loop_
_entity_poly.entity_id
_entity_poly.type
_entity_poly.pdbx_seq_one_letter_code
_entity_poly.pdbx_strand_id
1 'polypeptide(L)' 'MDHPMVAQIERTGYPFSDRRNDYGVDGLGNEVFTGDEIIEFFDDFYLVEELSTDAIEIMEQHGGVYKIAK' A
#
# COMPACT_ATOMS: atom_id res chain seq x y z
N MET A 1 16.27 -9.73 44.56
CA MET A 1 15.82 -8.46 43.94
C MET A 1 15.92 -8.67 42.45
N ASP A 2 14.88 -9.29 41.90
CA ASP A 2 14.80 -9.73 40.50
C ASP A 2 13.59 -9.03 39.92
N HIS A 3 13.78 -8.17 38.93
CA HIS A 3 12.76 -7.81 37.92
C HIS A 3 13.47 -7.14 36.71
N PRO A 4 14.04 -7.93 35.78
CA PRO A 4 14.38 -7.46 34.44
C PRO A 4 13.10 -7.46 33.58
N MET A 5 12.22 -6.48 33.76
CA MET A 5 10.95 -6.43 33.02
C MET A 5 10.59 -5.03 32.51
N VAL A 6 11.52 -4.27 31.94
CA VAL A 6 11.14 -3.14 31.05
C VAL A 6 12.20 -2.96 29.96
N ALA A 7 12.41 -3.98 29.13
CA ALA A 7 13.28 -3.90 27.95
C ALA A 7 12.52 -4.29 26.67
N GLN A 8 11.22 -3.97 26.59
CA GLN A 8 10.41 -4.33 25.42
C GLN A 8 9.31 -3.31 25.06
N ILE A 9 9.47 -2.03 25.43
CA ILE A 9 8.46 -0.99 25.11
C ILE A 9 8.96 -0.01 24.02
N GLU A 10 10.23 -0.11 23.59
CA GLU A 10 10.81 0.76 22.55
C GLU A 10 10.85 0.07 21.16
N ARG A 11 9.92 -0.83 20.84
CA ARG A 11 9.85 -1.46 19.51
C ARG A 11 8.48 -1.48 18.86
N THR A 12 7.43 -1.07 19.56
CA THR A 12 6.07 -1.07 19.02
C THR A 12 5.36 0.15 19.56
N GLY A 13 5.50 1.27 18.83
CA GLY A 13 4.75 2.49 19.12
C GLY A 13 3.26 2.17 19.26
N TYR A 14 2.71 2.47 20.44
CA TYR A 14 1.28 2.48 20.71
C TYR A 14 0.93 3.95 21.05
N PRO A 15 -0.15 4.53 20.49
CA PRO A 15 -1.38 3.86 20.08
C PRO A 15 -1.33 3.22 18.69
N PHE A 16 -1.45 1.89 18.66
CA PHE A 16 -1.79 1.13 17.47
C PHE A 16 -3.28 1.41 17.24
N SER A 17 -3.57 2.39 16.40
CA SER A 17 -4.90 2.50 15.80
C SER A 17 -5.03 1.34 14.82
N ASP A 18 -5.58 0.25 15.33
CA ASP A 18 -6.05 -0.90 14.58
C ASP A 18 -7.02 -0.42 13.48
N ARG A 19 -6.59 -0.57 12.22
CA ARG A 19 -7.42 -0.61 10.99
C ARG A 19 -8.01 0.74 10.55
N ARG A 20 -7.92 1.09 9.27
CA ARG A 20 -8.85 0.48 8.30
C ARG A 20 -8.57 0.74 6.82
N ASN A 21 -7.49 1.41 6.46
CA ASN A 21 -7.37 1.96 5.12
C ASN A 21 -6.05 1.70 4.40
N ASP A 22 -5.21 0.77 4.83
CA ASP A 22 -4.01 0.39 4.07
C ASP A 22 -4.36 -0.80 3.18
N TYR A 23 -4.34 -0.60 1.86
CA TYR A 23 -4.53 -1.65 0.86
C TYR A 23 -3.26 -2.48 0.69
N GLY A 24 -2.11 -1.80 0.66
CA GLY A 24 -0.81 -2.45 0.56
C GLY A 24 0.25 -1.52 0.01
N VAL A 25 1.40 -2.10 -0.31
CA VAL A 25 2.46 -1.40 -1.02
C VAL A 25 2.45 -1.86 -2.47
N ASP A 26 2.46 -0.88 -3.35
CA ASP A 26 2.47 -1.01 -4.79
C ASP A 26 3.70 -1.71 -5.36
N GLY A 27 3.66 -2.15 -6.63
CA GLY A 27 4.83 -2.66 -7.35
C GLY A 27 5.99 -1.65 -7.43
N LEU A 28 5.72 -0.35 -7.25
CA LEU A 28 6.72 0.72 -7.18
C LEU A 28 7.18 1.08 -5.76
N GLY A 29 6.64 0.44 -4.72
CA GLY A 29 6.95 0.77 -3.33
C GLY A 29 6.10 1.90 -2.75
N ASN A 30 5.04 2.33 -3.46
CA ASN A 30 4.13 3.37 -3.00
C ASN A 30 3.09 2.80 -2.03
N GLU A 31 2.77 3.54 -0.98
CA GLU A 31 1.70 3.16 -0.04
C GLU A 31 0.35 3.43 -0.71
N VAL A 32 -0.46 2.38 -0.85
CA VAL A 32 -1.81 2.44 -1.41
C VAL A 32 -2.81 2.32 -0.30
N PHE A 33 -3.76 3.25 -0.26
CA PHE A 33 -4.83 3.24 0.72
C PHE A 33 -6.13 2.71 0.11
N THR A 34 -7.00 2.18 0.96
CA THR A 34 -8.29 1.64 0.55
C THR A 34 -9.19 2.78 0.06
N GLY A 35 -9.69 2.68 -1.16
CA GLY A 35 -10.40 3.76 -1.85
C GLY A 35 -9.57 4.47 -2.91
N ASP A 36 -8.25 4.26 -2.97
CA ASP A 36 -7.40 4.79 -4.03
C ASP A 36 -7.65 4.07 -5.36
N GLU A 37 -7.40 4.81 -6.45
CA GLU A 37 -7.45 4.28 -7.80
C GLU A 37 -6.13 3.55 -8.11
N ILE A 38 -6.24 2.26 -8.40
CA ILE A 38 -5.12 1.41 -8.79
C ILE A 38 -5.37 0.81 -10.16
N ILE A 39 -4.30 0.53 -10.90
CA ILE A 39 -4.34 -0.25 -12.12
C ILE A 39 -3.66 -1.59 -11.86
N GLU A 40 -4.40 -2.69 -12.05
CA GLU A 40 -3.83 -4.03 -12.00
C GLU A 40 -3.20 -4.38 -13.34
N PHE A 41 -1.95 -4.85 -13.31
CA PHE A 41 -1.18 -5.18 -14.49
C PHE A 41 -0.26 -6.38 -14.22
N PHE A 42 -0.43 -7.47 -14.98
CA PHE A 42 0.45 -8.66 -14.93
C PHE A 42 0.76 -9.21 -13.52
N ASP A 43 -0.24 -9.27 -12.63
CA ASP A 43 -0.19 -9.76 -11.24
C ASP A 43 0.24 -8.73 -10.19
N ASP A 44 0.72 -7.56 -10.61
CA ASP A 44 0.99 -6.42 -9.75
C ASP A 44 -0.15 -5.39 -9.82
N PHE A 45 -0.19 -4.49 -8.85
CA PHE A 45 -1.00 -3.28 -8.91
C PHE A 45 -0.10 -2.06 -8.83
N TYR A 46 -0.59 -0.99 -9.46
CA TYR A 46 0.06 0.31 -9.56
C TYR A 46 -0.87 1.45 -9.15
N LEU A 47 -0.45 2.33 -8.23
CA LEU A 47 -1.23 3.49 -7.80
C LEU A 47 -1.35 4.52 -8.92
N VAL A 48 -2.58 4.79 -9.39
CA VAL A 48 -2.84 5.67 -10.54
C VAL A 48 -2.36 7.09 -10.29
N GLU A 49 -2.48 7.61 -9.06
CA GLU A 49 -2.03 8.96 -8.71
C GLU A 49 -0.51 9.15 -8.84
N GLU A 50 0.26 8.09 -8.61
CA GLU A 50 1.73 8.11 -8.72
C GLU A 50 2.21 7.75 -10.13
N LEU A 51 1.31 7.31 -11.00
CA LEU A 51 1.63 6.97 -12.37
C LEU A 51 1.51 8.19 -13.29
N SER A 52 2.48 8.31 -14.19
CA SER A 52 2.40 9.27 -15.28
C SER A 52 1.32 8.84 -16.29
N THR A 53 0.66 9.80 -16.94
CA THR A 53 -0.36 9.54 -17.97
C THR A 53 0.12 8.55 -19.04
N ASP A 54 1.37 8.67 -19.49
CA ASP A 54 1.99 7.75 -20.45
C ASP A 54 2.05 6.30 -19.93
N ALA A 55 2.40 6.12 -18.64
CA ALA A 55 2.47 4.79 -18.03
C ALA A 55 1.06 4.16 -17.95
N ILE A 56 0.06 4.96 -17.59
CA ILE A 56 -1.34 4.56 -17.57
C ILE A 56 -1.79 4.10 -18.97
N GLU A 57 -1.52 4.92 -20.00
CA GLU A 57 -1.89 4.60 -21.39
C GLU A 57 -1.19 3.32 -21.89
N ILE A 58 0.08 3.11 -21.55
CA ILE A 58 0.82 1.89 -21.87
C ILE A 58 0.18 0.70 -21.17
N MET A 59 -0.12 0.81 -19.88
CA MET A 59 -0.74 -0.28 -19.12
C MET A 59 -2.11 -0.63 -19.68
N GLU A 60 -2.97 0.36 -19.96
CA GLU A 60 -4.26 0.13 -20.63
C GLU A 60 -4.11 -0.57 -21.99
N GLN A 61 -3.15 -0.13 -22.81
CA GLN A 61 -2.88 -0.74 -24.12
C GLN A 61 -2.43 -2.19 -23.99
N HIS A 62 -1.72 -2.52 -22.91
CA HIS A 62 -1.25 -3.86 -22.60
C HIS A 62 -2.22 -4.69 -21.72
N GLY A 63 -3.44 -4.20 -21.49
CA GLY A 63 -4.51 -4.94 -20.81
C GLY A 63 -4.63 -4.68 -19.30
N GLY A 64 -4.08 -3.57 -18.81
CA GLY A 64 -4.24 -3.09 -17.45
C GLY A 64 -5.69 -2.71 -17.16
N VAL A 65 -6.14 -2.98 -15.94
CA VAL A 65 -7.53 -2.78 -15.53
C VAL A 65 -7.60 -1.87 -14.32
N TYR A 66 -8.37 -0.78 -14.41
CA TYR A 66 -8.65 0.09 -13.28
C TYR A 66 -9.50 -0.61 -12.23
N LYS A 67 -9.06 -0.50 -10.98
CA LYS A 67 -9.81 -0.92 -9.81
C LYS A 67 -9.68 0.13 -8.72
N ILE A 68 -10.65 0.11 -7.83
CA ILE A 68 -10.57 0.83 -6.56
C ILE A 68 -10.06 -0.17 -5.54
N ALA A 69 -8.99 0.20 -4.83
CA ALA A 69 -8.46 -0.55 -3.70
C ALA A 69 -9.57 -0.77 -2.65
N LYS A 70 -9.90 -2.02 -2.31
CA LYS A 70 -11.01 -2.39 -1.42
C LYS A 70 -10.60 -3.42 -0.38
#